data_AF-A0A3A1XDX0-F1
#
_entry.id   AF-A0A3A1XDX0-F1
#
_cell.length_a   1.000
_cell.length_b   1.000
_cell.length_c   1.000
_cell.angle_alpha   90.00
_cell.angle_beta   90.00
_cell.angle_gamma   90.00
#
_symmetry.space_group_name_H-M   'P 1'
#
loop_
_entity.id
_entity.type
_entity.pdbx_description
1 polymer ?
#
loop_
_entity_poly.entity_id
_entity_poly.type
_entity_poly.pdbx_seq_one_letter_code
_entity_poly.pdbx_strand_id
1 'polypeptide(L)'
;MLNKKAIAAFAAGATLLSGFAFAAPAMADCPAPAPYHNDAKRVADAAYNAYHDAQVVLDGMTVSPKPAEPLAVIRVYINTTPDPATGLIALAHGAESAPHSVYVKAKAYVEAYNANVTSQKAYNDQNTKVENLKAEWIKAKDILEHCAKPDPTEHDIKMGLINEVRLAKMNLDNADNEFAIAKKNLMDAHKAAVAAQAEYNKRKADFDAAERAYQLFLASGVNDSATQTRLYDTMKRAGAHVTRTLAAWVTAKNNYDDALKKALKAEAIYNKALALYKAAYNKAVAGGVDPSLLPHVVTSDPLDPKLKSIPGMNEAYASAMNSKFGKEVKANTQKGKDTKASAQQNNNANGAAAGA
;
A
#
# COMPACT_ATOMS: atom_id res chain seq x y z
N MET A 1 -73.30 20.88 -7.22
CA MET A 1 -73.04 20.65 -5.79
C MET A 1 -71.82 19.73 -5.68
N LEU A 2 -70.81 20.16 -4.91
CA LEU A 2 -69.53 19.47 -4.72
C LEU A 2 -69.70 18.14 -3.97
N ASN A 3 -68.88 17.12 -4.30
CA ASN A 3 -68.23 16.37 -3.23
C ASN A 3 -66.80 15.96 -3.57
N LYS A 4 -65.95 16.17 -2.57
CA LYS A 4 -64.50 15.97 -2.49
C LYS A 4 -64.19 14.50 -2.20
N LYS A 5 -63.10 14.00 -2.79
CA LYS A 5 -62.03 13.16 -2.18
C LYS A 5 -61.41 12.23 -3.22
N ALA A 6 -60.28 12.66 -3.77
CA ALA A 6 -59.14 11.79 -4.09
C ALA A 6 -57.88 12.68 -4.19
N ILE A 7 -57.49 13.23 -3.03
CA ILE A 7 -56.10 13.62 -2.77
C ILE A 7 -55.37 12.32 -2.46
N ALA A 8 -54.44 11.92 -3.32
CA ALA A 8 -53.15 11.28 -3.01
C ALA A 8 -52.62 10.54 -4.25
N ALA A 9 -51.32 10.72 -4.51
CA ALA A 9 -50.48 10.00 -5.48
C ALA A 9 -50.55 10.43 -6.96
N PHE A 10 -49.91 11.55 -7.29
CA PHE A 10 -48.72 11.49 -8.16
C PHE A 10 -47.79 12.68 -7.90
N ALA A 11 -47.35 12.79 -6.65
CA ALA A 11 -46.10 13.45 -6.30
C ALA A 11 -45.00 12.38 -6.41
N ALA A 12 -44.61 12.03 -7.65
CA ALA A 12 -43.42 11.23 -7.96
C ALA A 12 -43.19 11.23 -9.48
N GLY A 13 -42.60 12.30 -10.00
CA GLY A 13 -42.28 12.43 -11.43
C GLY A 13 -41.90 13.84 -11.86
N ALA A 14 -42.16 14.84 -11.01
CA ALA A 14 -41.53 16.15 -11.09
C ALA A 14 -40.15 16.11 -10.42
N THR A 15 -39.22 15.33 -10.97
CA THR A 15 -37.79 15.63 -10.81
C THR A 15 -37.46 16.76 -11.79
N LEU A 16 -37.59 17.98 -11.27
CA LEU A 16 -36.65 19.08 -11.49
C LEU A 16 -36.03 19.21 -12.90
N LEU A 17 -36.69 19.96 -13.79
CA LEU A 17 -36.02 20.76 -14.82
C LEU A 17 -36.51 22.22 -14.84
N SER A 18 -37.12 22.69 -13.75
CA SER A 18 -37.28 24.11 -13.48
C SER A 18 -35.98 24.64 -12.86
N GLY A 19 -35.02 25.02 -13.71
CA GLY A 19 -33.77 25.58 -13.23
C GLY A 19 -32.58 25.60 -14.19
N PHE A 20 -32.76 25.61 -15.52
CA PHE A 20 -31.70 26.10 -16.40
C PHE A 20 -31.79 27.63 -16.46
N ALA A 21 -31.42 28.26 -15.34
CA ALA A 21 -30.73 29.53 -15.46
C ALA A 21 -29.55 29.26 -16.41
N PHE A 22 -29.45 30.00 -17.52
CA PHE A 22 -28.16 30.21 -18.18
C PHE A 22 -27.26 30.89 -17.15
N ALA A 23 -26.68 30.09 -16.26
CA ALA A 23 -25.57 30.53 -15.45
C ALA A 23 -24.52 30.95 -16.46
N ALA A 24 -24.11 32.22 -16.39
CA ALA A 24 -22.83 32.66 -16.90
C ALA A 24 -21.80 31.56 -16.58
N PRO A 25 -20.89 31.22 -17.50
CA PRO A 25 -19.92 30.16 -17.25
C PRO A 25 -19.24 30.47 -15.92
N ALA A 26 -19.58 29.70 -14.89
CA ALA A 26 -18.76 29.64 -13.70
C ALA A 26 -17.44 29.12 -14.24
N MET A 27 -16.44 30.01 -14.31
CA MET A 27 -15.05 29.70 -14.62
C MET A 27 -14.77 28.35 -13.95
N ALA A 28 -14.41 27.34 -14.73
CA ALA A 28 -14.28 26.01 -14.17
C ALA A 28 -13.17 26.10 -13.11
N ASP A 29 -13.47 25.79 -11.85
CA ASP A 29 -12.45 25.78 -10.80
C ASP A 29 -11.29 24.90 -11.28
N CYS A 30 -10.09 25.50 -11.36
CA CYS A 30 -8.94 24.80 -11.89
C CYS A 30 -8.68 23.53 -11.06
N PRO A 31 -8.53 22.36 -11.70
CA PRO A 31 -8.28 21.12 -10.98
C PRO A 31 -6.95 21.19 -10.20
N ALA A 32 -6.95 20.63 -8.98
CA ALA A 32 -5.78 20.54 -8.12
C ALA A 32 -5.41 19.06 -7.87
N PRO A 33 -4.24 18.58 -8.32
CA PRO A 33 -3.18 19.31 -9.04
C PRO A 33 -3.55 19.63 -10.50
N ALA A 34 -3.00 20.72 -11.02
CA ALA A 34 -3.19 21.16 -12.41
C ALA A 34 -2.64 20.12 -13.41
N PRO A 35 -3.38 19.78 -14.49
CA PRO A 35 -2.93 18.84 -15.51
C PRO A 35 -1.84 19.44 -16.39
N TYR A 36 -1.07 18.57 -17.05
CA TYR A 36 -0.17 18.98 -18.12
C TYR A 36 -0.93 19.32 -19.40
N HIS A 37 -0.36 20.21 -20.21
CA HIS A 37 -1.02 20.73 -21.43
C HIS A 37 -1.40 19.62 -22.42
N ASN A 38 -0.54 18.63 -22.69
CA ASN A 38 -0.90 17.52 -23.58
C ASN A 38 -2.06 16.66 -23.04
N ASP A 39 -2.13 16.45 -21.73
CA ASP A 39 -3.24 15.69 -21.12
C ASP A 39 -4.55 16.47 -21.18
N ALA A 40 -4.51 17.76 -20.83
CA ALA A 40 -5.66 18.65 -20.94
C ALA A 40 -6.15 18.74 -22.39
N LYS A 41 -5.23 18.79 -23.37
CA LYS A 41 -5.55 18.80 -24.80
C LYS A 41 -6.27 17.54 -25.22
N ARG A 42 -5.77 16.36 -24.83
CA ARG A 42 -6.40 15.08 -25.14
C ARG A 42 -7.83 15.00 -24.62
N VAL A 43 -8.09 15.50 -23.41
CA VAL A 43 -9.44 15.54 -22.82
C VAL A 43 -10.34 16.51 -23.58
N ALA A 44 -9.85 17.71 -23.90
CA ALA A 44 -10.62 18.70 -24.66
C ALA A 44 -10.96 18.20 -26.08
N ASP A 45 -10.03 17.57 -26.78
CA ASP A 45 -10.25 16.99 -28.11
C ASP A 45 -11.29 15.85 -28.06
N ALA A 46 -11.20 14.97 -27.05
CA ALA A 46 -12.18 13.89 -26.89
C ALA A 46 -13.60 14.42 -26.59
N ALA A 47 -13.71 15.42 -25.73
CA ALA A 47 -14.99 16.08 -25.42
C ALA A 47 -15.56 16.80 -26.65
N TYR A 48 -14.71 17.46 -27.45
CA TYR A 48 -15.10 18.08 -28.71
C TYR A 48 -15.67 17.06 -29.68
N ASN A 49 -14.98 15.92 -29.88
CA ASN A 49 -15.43 14.87 -30.79
C ASN A 49 -16.79 14.31 -30.36
N ALA A 50 -16.98 14.03 -29.07
CA ALA A 50 -18.26 13.56 -28.54
C ALA A 50 -19.41 14.57 -28.77
N TYR A 51 -19.15 15.85 -28.51
CA TYR A 51 -20.08 16.94 -28.82
C TYR A 51 -20.40 17.00 -30.32
N HIS A 52 -19.37 17.01 -31.17
CA HIS A 52 -19.51 17.13 -32.61
C HIS A 52 -20.29 15.96 -33.21
N ASP A 53 -19.96 14.72 -32.82
CA ASP A 53 -20.67 13.53 -33.27
C ASP A 53 -22.15 13.57 -32.87
N ALA A 54 -22.46 14.02 -31.65
CA ALA A 54 -23.85 14.18 -31.21
C ALA A 54 -24.59 15.29 -31.97
N GLN A 55 -23.91 16.38 -32.32
CA GLN A 55 -24.45 17.47 -33.12
C GLN A 55 -24.76 16.99 -34.55
N VAL A 56 -23.85 16.23 -35.18
CA VAL A 56 -24.09 15.65 -36.52
C VAL A 56 -25.32 14.76 -36.53
N VAL A 57 -25.53 13.95 -35.49
CA VAL A 57 -26.75 13.15 -35.34
C VAL A 57 -27.97 14.06 -35.26
N LEU A 58 -27.95 15.09 -34.40
CA LEU A 58 -29.07 16.03 -34.23
C LEU A 58 -29.43 16.74 -35.54
N ASP A 59 -28.43 17.24 -36.26
CA ASP A 59 -28.60 17.94 -37.54
C ASP A 59 -29.20 17.02 -38.63
N GLY A 60 -28.96 15.71 -38.53
CA GLY A 60 -29.55 14.69 -39.39
C GLY A 60 -30.96 14.23 -38.98
N MET A 61 -31.49 14.66 -37.82
CA MET A 61 -32.82 14.24 -37.36
C MET A 61 -33.93 15.03 -38.06
N THR A 62 -34.98 14.32 -38.47
CA THR A 62 -36.21 14.93 -38.99
C THR A 62 -37.35 14.76 -37.99
N VAL A 63 -38.04 15.86 -37.68
CA VAL A 63 -39.27 15.82 -36.89
C VAL A 63 -40.46 15.68 -37.84
N SER A 64 -41.29 14.64 -37.64
CA SER A 64 -42.52 14.48 -38.41
C SER A 64 -43.45 15.65 -38.17
N PRO A 65 -44.10 16.23 -39.19
CA PRO A 65 -44.97 17.39 -39.00
C PRO A 65 -46.15 17.02 -38.10
N LYS A 66 -46.56 17.94 -37.23
CA LYS A 66 -47.78 17.79 -36.45
C LYS A 66 -48.97 17.72 -37.43
N PRO A 67 -49.83 16.68 -37.36
CA PRO A 67 -50.99 16.60 -38.24
C PRO A 67 -51.95 17.76 -37.96
N ALA A 68 -52.64 18.22 -39.00
CA ALA A 68 -53.71 19.20 -38.84
C ALA A 68 -54.83 18.64 -37.96
N GLU A 69 -55.49 19.54 -37.23
CA GLU A 69 -56.61 19.21 -36.36
C GLU A 69 -57.68 18.35 -37.07
N PRO A 70 -58.10 17.21 -36.50
CA PRO A 70 -58.99 16.30 -37.18
C PRO A 70 -60.39 16.91 -37.31
N LEU A 71 -61.07 16.59 -38.41
CA LEU A 71 -62.47 16.97 -38.61
C LEU A 71 -63.36 16.42 -37.49
N ALA A 72 -64.45 17.11 -37.17
CA ALA A 72 -65.36 16.70 -36.10
C ALA A 72 -65.86 15.25 -36.24
N VAL A 73 -66.13 14.80 -37.48
CA VAL A 73 -66.56 13.42 -37.79
C VAL A 73 -65.48 12.37 -37.47
N ILE A 74 -64.20 12.75 -37.52
CA ILE A 74 -63.07 11.87 -37.20
C ILE A 74 -62.81 11.85 -35.68
N ARG A 75 -63.02 12.98 -34.99
CA ARG A 75 -62.78 13.11 -33.54
C ARG A 75 -63.52 12.09 -32.69
N VAL A 76 -64.72 11.69 -33.10
CA VAL A 76 -65.55 10.71 -32.39
C VAL A 76 -64.87 9.32 -32.31
N TYR A 77 -63.95 9.03 -33.23
CA TYR A 77 -63.29 7.73 -33.36
C TYR A 77 -61.84 7.71 -32.88
N ILE A 78 -61.37 8.78 -32.24
CA ILE A 78 -60.02 8.87 -31.66
C ILE A 78 -60.11 9.24 -30.17
N ASN A 79 -59.20 8.71 -29.37
CA ASN A 79 -59.02 9.16 -28.00
C ASN A 79 -58.21 10.46 -28.03
N THR A 80 -58.89 11.60 -27.86
CA THR A 80 -58.26 12.92 -27.91
C THR A 80 -57.43 13.25 -26.66
N THR A 81 -57.54 12.45 -25.61
CA THR A 81 -56.71 12.56 -24.41
C THR A 81 -55.47 11.69 -24.60
N PRO A 82 -54.27 12.28 -24.70
CA PRO A 82 -53.04 11.51 -24.80
C PRO A 82 -52.80 10.69 -23.54
N ASP A 83 -52.17 9.54 -23.71
CA ASP A 83 -51.65 8.75 -22.60
C ASP A 83 -50.62 9.59 -21.80
N PRO A 84 -50.75 9.71 -20.47
CA PRO A 84 -49.92 10.62 -19.68
C PRO A 84 -48.45 10.18 -19.59
N ALA A 85 -48.12 8.92 -19.86
CA ALA A 85 -46.75 8.41 -19.80
C ALA A 85 -46.02 8.57 -21.13
N THR A 86 -46.73 8.37 -22.24
CA THR A 86 -46.14 8.32 -23.59
C THR A 86 -46.47 9.53 -24.44
N GLY A 87 -47.52 10.27 -24.11
CA GLY A 87 -48.07 11.36 -24.93
C GLY A 87 -48.75 10.88 -26.22
N LEU A 88 -48.93 9.57 -26.40
CA LEU A 88 -49.52 8.97 -27.60
C LEU A 88 -51.04 8.92 -27.49
N ILE A 89 -51.70 8.96 -28.64
CA ILE A 89 -53.14 8.75 -28.76
C ILE A 89 -53.43 7.41 -29.40
N ALA A 90 -54.66 6.91 -29.22
CA ALA A 90 -55.14 5.67 -29.81
C ALA A 90 -56.51 5.87 -30.46
N LEU A 91 -56.93 4.90 -31.27
CA LEU A 91 -58.30 4.83 -31.74
C LEU A 91 -59.26 4.63 -30.56
N ALA A 92 -60.44 5.24 -30.64
CA ALA A 92 -61.49 5.05 -29.65
C ALA A 92 -62.05 3.62 -29.70
N HIS A 93 -62.60 3.13 -28.59
CA HIS A 93 -63.25 1.82 -28.56
C HIS A 93 -64.43 1.79 -29.55
N GLY A 94 -64.49 0.75 -30.39
CA GLY A 94 -65.51 0.62 -31.43
C GLY A 94 -65.23 1.39 -32.73
N ALA A 95 -64.06 2.01 -32.91
CA ALA A 95 -63.69 2.71 -34.14
C ALA A 95 -63.78 1.85 -35.41
N GLU A 96 -63.63 0.52 -35.29
CA GLU A 96 -63.75 -0.45 -36.38
C GLU A 96 -65.16 -0.52 -36.99
N SER A 97 -66.18 -0.04 -36.26
CA SER A 97 -67.57 0.05 -36.73
C SER A 97 -67.85 1.31 -37.56
N ALA A 98 -66.89 2.24 -37.65
CA ALA A 98 -67.03 3.46 -38.45
C ALA A 98 -67.10 3.15 -39.96
N PRO A 99 -67.71 4.03 -40.77
CA PRO A 99 -67.56 3.95 -42.22
C PRO A 99 -66.08 3.85 -42.60
N HIS A 100 -65.74 2.93 -43.50
CA HIS A 100 -64.35 2.62 -43.83
C HIS A 100 -63.51 3.87 -44.16
N SER A 101 -64.07 4.83 -44.89
CA SER A 101 -63.41 6.10 -45.23
C SER A 101 -63.11 7.01 -44.03
N VAL A 102 -63.91 6.91 -42.96
CA VAL A 102 -63.70 7.63 -41.69
C VAL A 102 -62.67 6.91 -40.83
N TYR A 103 -62.77 5.58 -40.73
CA TYR A 103 -61.79 4.74 -40.02
C TYR A 103 -60.36 4.94 -40.54
N VAL A 104 -60.17 4.89 -41.86
CA VAL A 104 -58.85 5.08 -42.48
C VAL A 104 -58.26 6.45 -42.15
N LYS A 105 -59.07 7.51 -42.15
CA LYS A 105 -58.61 8.87 -41.79
C LYS A 105 -58.32 9.01 -40.30
N ALA A 106 -59.11 8.37 -39.43
CA ALA A 106 -58.86 8.35 -37.99
C ALA A 106 -57.55 7.63 -37.66
N LYS A 107 -57.31 6.48 -38.31
CA LYS A 107 -56.06 5.72 -38.18
C LYS A 107 -54.86 6.52 -38.67
N ALA A 108 -54.94 7.13 -39.85
CA ALA A 108 -53.86 7.96 -40.40
C ALA A 108 -53.54 9.17 -39.51
N TYR A 109 -54.56 9.80 -38.90
CA TYR A 109 -54.35 10.88 -37.93
C TYR A 109 -53.60 10.39 -36.67
N VAL A 110 -54.03 9.27 -36.09
CA VAL A 110 -53.37 8.67 -34.91
C VAL A 110 -51.91 8.33 -35.22
N GLU A 111 -51.65 7.70 -36.37
CA GLU A 111 -50.30 7.36 -36.82
C GLU A 111 -49.42 8.61 -37.02
N ALA A 112 -49.93 9.64 -37.70
CA ALA A 112 -49.21 10.89 -37.91
C ALA A 112 -48.94 11.66 -36.60
N TYR A 113 -49.92 11.69 -35.70
CA TYR A 113 -49.77 12.34 -34.39
C TYR A 113 -48.71 11.62 -33.55
N ASN A 114 -48.80 10.30 -33.46
CA ASN A 114 -47.85 9.48 -32.71
C ASN A 114 -46.44 9.58 -33.31
N ALA A 115 -46.31 9.60 -34.64
CA ALA A 115 -45.03 9.84 -35.32
C ALA A 115 -44.43 11.21 -35.00
N ASN A 116 -45.25 12.29 -34.97
CA ASN A 116 -44.81 13.61 -34.52
C ASN A 116 -44.35 13.59 -33.06
N VAL A 117 -45.14 13.03 -32.14
CA VAL A 117 -44.78 12.95 -30.72
C VAL A 117 -43.48 12.18 -30.50
N THR A 118 -43.34 11.00 -31.11
CA THR A 118 -42.13 10.17 -30.98
C THR A 118 -40.91 10.86 -31.56
N SER A 119 -41.00 11.42 -32.78
CA SER A 119 -39.86 12.10 -33.42
C SER A 119 -39.47 13.40 -32.70
N GLN A 120 -40.44 14.17 -32.20
CA GLN A 120 -40.18 15.37 -31.40
C GLN A 120 -39.51 15.03 -30.07
N LYS A 121 -39.96 13.97 -29.39
CA LYS A 121 -39.32 13.51 -28.15
C LYS A 121 -37.87 13.11 -28.40
N ALA A 122 -37.63 12.30 -29.43
CA ALA A 122 -36.27 11.88 -29.79
C ALA A 122 -35.36 13.08 -30.12
N TYR A 123 -35.88 14.07 -30.87
CA TYR A 123 -35.14 15.29 -31.18
C TYR A 123 -34.79 16.07 -29.91
N ASN A 124 -35.76 16.25 -29.00
CA ASN A 124 -35.54 16.98 -27.75
C ASN A 124 -34.51 16.26 -26.86
N ASP A 125 -34.60 14.94 -26.73
CA ASP A 125 -33.67 14.13 -25.95
C ASP A 125 -32.23 14.25 -26.52
N GLN A 126 -32.09 14.19 -27.84
CA GLN A 126 -30.80 14.38 -28.52
C GLN A 126 -30.27 15.81 -28.37
N ASN A 127 -31.15 16.82 -28.47
CA ASN A 127 -30.77 18.22 -28.27
C ASN A 127 -30.26 18.47 -26.84
N THR A 128 -30.92 17.90 -25.83
CA THR A 128 -30.42 17.94 -24.44
C THR A 128 -29.06 17.28 -24.30
N LYS A 129 -28.84 16.13 -24.95
CA LYS A 129 -27.53 15.46 -24.97
C LYS A 129 -26.45 16.36 -25.58
N VAL A 130 -26.74 17.02 -26.70
CA VAL A 130 -25.82 17.94 -27.37
C VAL A 130 -25.43 19.10 -26.45
N GLU A 131 -26.40 19.75 -25.81
CA GLU A 131 -26.12 20.87 -24.89
C GLU A 131 -25.28 20.44 -23.67
N ASN A 132 -25.52 19.24 -23.14
CA ASN A 132 -24.69 18.69 -22.05
C ASN A 132 -23.24 18.45 -22.49
N LEU A 133 -23.04 17.80 -23.65
CA LEU A 133 -21.70 17.53 -24.18
C LEU A 133 -20.96 18.83 -24.56
N LYS A 134 -21.68 19.82 -25.06
CA LYS A 134 -21.12 21.16 -25.33
C LYS A 134 -20.64 21.83 -24.04
N ALA A 135 -21.41 21.74 -22.96
CA ALA A 135 -20.99 22.26 -21.66
C ALA A 135 -19.75 21.53 -21.11
N GLU A 136 -19.65 20.21 -21.30
CA GLU A 136 -18.45 19.43 -20.93
C GLU A 136 -17.23 19.85 -21.75
N TRP A 137 -17.37 20.01 -23.07
CA TRP A 137 -16.31 20.48 -23.94
C TRP A 137 -15.83 21.89 -23.54
N ILE A 138 -16.74 22.82 -23.27
CA ILE A 138 -16.38 24.18 -22.83
C ILE A 138 -15.55 24.13 -21.54
N LYS A 139 -15.94 23.30 -20.56
CA LYS A 139 -15.16 23.12 -19.32
C LYS A 139 -13.77 22.53 -19.59
N ALA A 140 -13.69 21.50 -20.44
CA ALA A 140 -12.40 20.89 -20.77
C ALA A 140 -11.47 21.87 -21.52
N LYS A 141 -12.04 22.71 -22.39
CA LYS A 141 -11.33 23.78 -23.10
C LYS A 141 -10.83 24.86 -22.15
N ASP A 142 -11.67 25.30 -21.21
CA ASP A 142 -11.31 26.28 -20.17
C ASP A 142 -10.11 25.79 -19.33
N ILE A 143 -10.13 24.51 -18.93
CA ILE A 143 -9.00 23.87 -18.23
C ILE A 143 -7.72 23.87 -19.08
N LEU A 144 -7.81 23.55 -20.37
CA LEU A 144 -6.67 23.55 -21.29
C LEU A 144 -6.06 24.95 -21.44
N GLU A 145 -6.90 25.97 -21.64
CA GLU A 145 -6.46 27.33 -21.97
C GLU A 145 -6.00 28.13 -20.74
N HIS A 146 -6.54 27.84 -19.56
CA HIS A 146 -6.33 28.68 -18.37
C HIS A 146 -5.72 27.97 -17.16
N CYS A 147 -5.82 26.64 -17.08
CA CYS A 147 -5.37 25.88 -15.90
C CYS A 147 -4.19 24.94 -16.18
N ALA A 148 -3.99 24.51 -17.43
CA ALA A 148 -2.96 23.53 -17.74
C ALA A 148 -1.55 24.11 -17.58
N LYS A 149 -0.67 23.37 -16.91
CA LYS A 149 0.74 23.73 -16.81
C LYS A 149 1.51 23.24 -18.05
N PRO A 150 2.62 23.90 -18.41
CA PRO A 150 3.50 23.44 -19.48
C PRO A 150 3.91 21.98 -19.27
N ASP A 151 3.90 21.20 -20.36
CA ASP A 151 4.48 19.86 -20.36
C ASP A 151 5.96 19.93 -19.93
N PRO A 152 6.46 18.93 -19.19
CA PRO A 152 7.86 18.92 -18.77
C PRO A 152 8.77 18.88 -20.00
N THR A 153 9.82 19.70 -20.00
CA THR A 153 10.81 19.67 -21.08
C THR A 153 11.62 18.38 -21.03
N GLU A 154 12.32 18.05 -22.11
CA GLU A 154 13.28 16.93 -22.11
C GLU A 154 14.32 17.09 -20.99
N HIS A 155 14.76 18.33 -20.75
CA HIS A 155 15.66 18.64 -19.64
C HIS A 155 15.03 18.30 -18.28
N ASP A 156 13.77 18.68 -18.04
CA ASP A 156 13.07 18.39 -16.78
C ASP A 156 12.92 16.89 -16.54
N ILE A 157 12.58 16.13 -17.60
CA ILE A 157 12.47 14.67 -17.54
C ILE A 157 13.83 14.06 -17.19
N LYS A 158 14.90 14.47 -17.87
CA LYS A 158 16.26 13.97 -17.63
C LYS A 158 16.75 14.34 -16.22
N MET A 159 16.48 15.56 -15.75
CA MET A 159 16.80 15.98 -14.38
C MET A 159 16.02 15.18 -13.33
N GLY A 160 14.75 14.86 -13.60
CA GLY A 160 13.95 13.95 -12.77
C GLY A 160 14.61 12.58 -12.62
N LEU A 161 15.03 11.99 -13.74
CA LEU A 161 15.74 10.70 -13.77
C LEU A 161 17.09 10.76 -13.03
N ILE A 162 17.88 11.82 -13.22
CA ILE A 162 19.14 12.03 -12.49
C ILE A 162 18.88 12.08 -10.97
N ASN A 163 17.83 12.77 -10.54
CA ASN A 163 17.48 12.89 -9.13
C ASN A 163 17.02 11.55 -8.53
N GLU A 164 16.28 10.73 -9.29
CA GLU A 164 15.95 9.35 -8.88
C GLU A 164 17.22 8.52 -8.61
N VAL A 165 18.21 8.61 -9.50
CA VAL A 165 19.50 7.90 -9.33
C VAL A 165 20.27 8.42 -8.12
N ARG A 166 20.31 9.74 -7.90
CA ARG A 166 20.97 10.36 -6.74
C ARG A 166 20.34 9.92 -5.42
N LEU A 167 19.00 9.88 -5.35
CA LEU A 167 18.29 9.41 -4.18
C LEU A 167 18.57 7.92 -3.91
N ALA A 168 18.55 7.09 -4.96
CA ALA A 168 18.89 5.67 -4.85
C ALA A 168 20.34 5.46 -4.38
N LYS A 169 21.29 6.28 -4.88
CA LYS A 169 22.68 6.27 -4.44
C LYS A 169 22.84 6.64 -2.97
N MET A 170 22.17 7.70 -2.51
CA MET A 170 22.20 8.09 -1.09
C MET A 170 21.69 6.96 -0.19
N ASN A 171 20.61 6.28 -0.59
CA ASN A 171 20.09 5.14 0.16
C ASN A 171 21.06 3.95 0.16
N LEU A 172 21.74 3.69 -0.97
CA LEU A 172 22.79 2.67 -1.07
C LEU A 172 23.97 2.99 -0.14
N ASP A 173 24.44 4.23 -0.10
CA ASP A 173 25.57 4.63 0.75
C ASP A 173 25.22 4.54 2.25
N ASN A 174 23.99 4.92 2.62
CA ASN A 174 23.51 4.73 3.98
C ASN A 174 23.46 3.24 4.37
N ALA A 175 22.95 2.40 3.48
CA ALA A 175 22.90 0.96 3.71
C ALA A 175 24.29 0.32 3.78
N ASP A 176 25.25 0.79 2.98
CA ASP A 176 26.64 0.33 3.00
C ASP A 176 27.32 0.67 4.34
N ASN A 177 27.15 1.90 4.83
CA ASN A 177 27.66 2.33 6.13
C ASN A 177 27.08 1.48 7.27
N GLU A 178 25.76 1.26 7.28
CA GLU A 178 25.11 0.39 8.28
C GLU A 178 25.62 -1.04 8.22
N PHE A 179 25.80 -1.58 7.01
CA PHE A 179 26.34 -2.93 6.82
C PHE A 179 27.79 -3.04 7.31
N ALA A 180 28.64 -2.05 7.02
CA ALA A 180 30.01 -1.99 7.50
C ALA A 180 30.09 -1.98 9.03
N ILE A 181 29.23 -1.20 9.70
CA ILE A 181 29.12 -1.16 11.17
C ILE A 181 28.68 -2.53 11.70
N ALA A 182 27.65 -3.14 11.12
CA ALA A 182 27.15 -4.44 11.55
C ALA A 182 28.21 -5.54 11.39
N LYS A 183 28.96 -5.53 10.29
CA LYS A 183 30.07 -6.45 10.02
C LYS A 183 31.19 -6.30 11.06
N LYS A 184 31.56 -5.06 11.40
CA LYS A 184 32.56 -4.79 12.46
C LYS A 184 32.10 -5.36 13.81
N ASN A 185 30.86 -5.06 14.22
CA ASN A 185 30.31 -5.55 15.48
C ASN A 185 30.27 -7.08 15.57
N LEU A 186 29.96 -7.75 14.45
CA LEU A 186 30.01 -9.21 14.35
C LEU A 186 31.44 -9.75 14.54
N MET A 187 32.44 -9.11 13.93
CA MET A 187 33.84 -9.51 14.10
C MET A 187 34.33 -9.33 15.54
N ASP A 188 33.92 -8.25 16.20
CA ASP A 188 34.26 -8.00 17.60
C ASP A 188 33.56 -9.00 18.54
N ALA A 189 32.28 -9.29 18.30
CA ALA A 189 31.54 -10.31 19.06
C ALA A 189 32.11 -11.72 18.86
N HIS A 190 32.54 -12.05 17.64
CA HIS A 190 33.23 -13.30 17.34
C HIS A 190 34.52 -13.43 18.16
N LYS A 191 35.38 -12.41 18.15
CA LYS A 191 36.62 -12.40 18.94
C LYS A 191 36.34 -12.60 20.44
N ALA A 192 35.32 -11.92 20.98
CA ALA A 192 34.92 -12.06 22.37
C ALA A 192 34.42 -13.48 22.70
N ALA A 193 33.61 -14.10 21.82
CA ALA A 193 33.12 -15.46 22.01
C ALA A 193 34.26 -16.49 22.02
N VAL A 194 35.23 -16.36 21.11
CA VAL A 194 36.43 -17.23 21.06
C VAL A 194 37.28 -17.07 22.33
N ALA A 195 37.51 -15.84 22.78
CA ALA A 195 38.27 -15.58 24.00
C ALA A 195 37.57 -16.16 25.26
N ALA A 196 36.25 -16.00 25.37
CA ALA A 196 35.48 -16.56 26.48
C ALA A 196 35.47 -18.09 26.47
N GLN A 197 35.40 -18.72 25.28
CA GLN A 197 35.53 -20.16 25.12
C GLN A 197 36.90 -20.67 25.60
N ALA A 198 37.98 -19.99 25.20
CA ALA A 198 39.32 -20.36 25.61
C ALA A 198 39.51 -20.29 27.14
N GLU A 199 38.98 -19.25 27.79
CA GLU A 199 39.04 -19.13 29.25
C GLU A 199 38.20 -20.20 29.95
N TYR A 200 37.01 -20.53 29.43
CA TYR A 200 36.21 -21.66 29.93
C TYR A 200 36.99 -22.98 29.85
N ASN A 201 37.60 -23.28 28.69
CA ASN A 201 38.38 -24.50 28.50
C ASN A 201 39.55 -24.58 29.48
N LYS A 202 40.25 -23.47 29.71
CA LYS A 202 41.34 -23.38 30.71
C LYS A 202 40.84 -23.68 32.11
N ARG A 203 39.76 -23.05 32.57
CA ARG A 203 39.21 -23.29 33.91
C ARG A 203 38.64 -24.69 34.07
N LYS A 204 38.10 -25.27 33.00
CA LYS A 204 37.66 -26.65 33.00
C LYS A 204 38.84 -27.61 33.21
N ALA A 205 39.97 -27.37 32.55
CA ALA A 205 41.19 -28.13 32.77
C ALA A 205 41.73 -27.98 34.21
N ASP A 206 41.73 -26.76 34.77
CA ASP A 206 42.10 -26.49 36.17
C ASP A 206 41.20 -27.28 37.16
N PHE A 207 39.89 -27.28 36.91
CA PHE A 207 38.92 -28.05 37.70
C PHE A 207 39.18 -29.55 37.60
N ASP A 208 39.39 -30.07 36.39
CA ASP A 208 39.64 -31.50 36.19
C ASP A 208 40.94 -31.94 36.88
N ALA A 209 41.96 -31.09 36.93
CA ALA A 209 43.19 -31.34 37.67
C ALA A 209 42.94 -31.35 39.19
N ALA A 210 42.19 -30.39 39.72
CA ALA A 210 41.86 -30.32 41.14
C ALA A 210 40.95 -31.49 41.58
N GLU A 211 39.97 -31.87 40.76
CA GLU A 211 39.10 -33.03 40.98
C GLU A 211 39.93 -34.32 41.00
N ARG A 212 40.85 -34.52 40.03
CA ARG A 212 41.77 -35.67 40.05
C ARG A 212 42.64 -35.71 41.30
N ALA A 213 43.22 -34.59 41.72
CA ALA A 213 44.07 -34.55 42.91
C ALA A 213 43.28 -34.91 44.19
N TYR A 214 42.06 -34.41 44.31
CA TYR A 214 41.16 -34.77 45.42
C TYR A 214 40.80 -36.26 45.41
N GLN A 215 40.44 -36.82 44.26
CA GLN A 215 40.09 -38.24 44.13
C GLN A 215 41.28 -39.17 44.41
N LEU A 216 42.48 -38.82 43.93
CA LEU A 216 43.71 -39.57 44.22
C LEU A 216 44.05 -39.54 45.71
N PHE A 217 43.84 -38.41 46.40
CA PHE A 217 44.01 -38.33 47.85
C PHE A 217 43.03 -39.26 48.57
N LEU A 218 41.74 -39.25 48.21
CA LEU A 218 40.74 -40.15 48.81
C LEU A 218 41.09 -41.63 48.58
N ALA A 219 41.58 -41.97 47.39
CA ALA A 219 41.99 -43.33 47.04
C ALA A 219 43.27 -43.79 47.75
N SER A 220 44.11 -42.87 48.23
CA SER A 220 45.38 -43.19 48.89
C SER A 220 45.23 -43.84 50.27
N GLY A 221 44.07 -43.70 50.92
CA GLY A 221 43.83 -44.17 52.28
C GLY A 221 44.55 -43.36 53.38
N VAL A 222 45.22 -42.25 53.03
CA VAL A 222 45.89 -41.36 53.99
C VAL A 222 44.85 -40.64 54.87
N ASN A 223 45.01 -40.75 56.19
CA ASN A 223 44.14 -40.09 57.17
C ASN A 223 44.67 -38.70 57.57
N ASP A 224 44.59 -37.74 56.63
CA ASP A 224 44.94 -36.33 56.86
C ASP A 224 43.75 -35.42 56.50
N SER A 225 42.97 -35.07 57.52
CA SER A 225 41.75 -34.27 57.38
C SER A 225 42.01 -32.84 56.90
N ALA A 226 43.17 -32.26 57.23
CA ALA A 226 43.53 -30.91 56.82
C ALA A 226 43.84 -30.89 55.31
N THR A 227 44.63 -31.85 54.83
CA THR A 227 44.91 -31.98 53.39
C THR A 227 43.66 -32.31 52.60
N GLN A 228 42.79 -33.19 53.10
CA GLN A 228 41.51 -33.51 52.47
C GLN A 228 40.65 -32.25 52.26
N THR A 229 40.49 -31.44 53.32
CA THR A 229 39.69 -30.21 53.29
C THR A 229 40.27 -29.21 52.30
N ARG A 230 41.59 -29.00 52.31
CA ARG A 230 42.27 -28.09 51.38
C ARG A 230 42.08 -28.48 49.91
N LEU A 231 42.16 -29.77 49.60
CA LEU A 231 41.95 -30.29 48.23
C LEU A 231 40.49 -30.15 47.80
N TYR A 232 39.56 -30.49 48.68
CA TYR A 232 38.12 -30.29 48.43
C TYR A 232 37.78 -28.82 48.16
N ASP A 233 38.27 -27.89 49.00
CA ASP A 233 38.04 -26.46 48.82
C ASP A 233 38.66 -25.93 47.53
N THR A 234 39.83 -26.45 47.14
CA THR A 234 40.49 -26.09 45.88
C THR A 234 39.66 -26.56 44.69
N MET A 235 39.16 -27.80 44.71
CA MET A 235 38.23 -28.30 43.71
C MET A 235 36.95 -27.45 43.64
N LYS A 236 36.37 -27.07 44.80
CA LYS A 236 35.16 -26.22 44.86
C LYS A 236 35.40 -24.83 44.28
N ARG A 237 36.53 -24.18 44.61
CA ARG A 237 36.92 -22.88 44.02
C ARG A 237 37.11 -22.97 42.52
N ALA A 238 37.80 -24.02 42.04
CA ALA A 238 37.96 -24.25 40.60
C ALA A 238 36.61 -24.46 39.90
N GLY A 239 35.68 -25.20 40.52
CA GLY A 239 34.32 -25.40 40.01
C GLY A 239 33.54 -24.08 39.89
N ALA A 240 33.65 -23.20 40.89
CA ALA A 240 33.05 -21.87 40.84
C ALA A 240 33.61 -21.02 39.68
N HIS A 241 34.92 -21.12 39.39
CA HIS A 241 35.52 -20.47 38.23
C HIS A 241 35.01 -21.03 36.89
N VAL A 242 34.77 -22.35 36.80
CA VAL A 242 34.14 -22.97 35.62
C VAL A 242 32.73 -22.43 35.42
N THR A 243 31.89 -22.41 36.46
CA THR A 243 30.52 -21.87 36.38
C THR A 243 30.52 -20.41 35.92
N ARG A 244 31.40 -19.57 36.47
CA ARG A 244 31.54 -18.16 36.09
C ARG A 244 31.96 -17.99 34.63
N THR A 245 32.97 -18.73 34.18
CA THR A 245 33.50 -18.62 32.81
C THR A 245 32.55 -19.21 31.78
N LEU A 246 31.79 -20.25 32.13
CA LEU A 246 30.71 -20.78 31.30
C LEU A 246 29.59 -19.74 31.11
N ALA A 247 29.18 -19.05 32.17
CA ALA A 247 28.19 -17.97 32.06
C ALA A 247 28.68 -16.80 31.18
N ALA A 248 29.97 -16.44 31.28
CA ALA A 248 30.58 -15.44 30.41
C ALA A 248 30.60 -15.90 28.94
N TRP A 249 30.92 -17.17 28.68
CA TRP A 249 30.89 -17.73 27.33
C TRP A 249 29.48 -17.78 26.74
N VAL A 250 28.46 -18.18 27.52
CA VAL A 250 27.04 -18.11 27.14
C VAL A 250 26.65 -16.69 26.72
N THR A 251 27.07 -15.69 27.50
CA THR A 251 26.76 -14.29 27.21
C THR A 251 27.45 -13.83 25.92
N ALA A 252 28.74 -14.15 25.75
CA ALA A 252 29.49 -13.80 24.55
C ALA A 252 28.94 -14.49 23.29
N LYS A 253 28.50 -15.75 23.40
CA LYS A 253 27.86 -16.48 22.29
C LYS A 253 26.52 -15.83 21.89
N ASN A 254 25.68 -15.49 22.86
CA ASN A 254 24.41 -14.81 22.57
C ASN A 254 24.65 -13.46 21.86
N ASN A 255 25.64 -12.69 22.31
CA ASN A 255 26.02 -11.44 21.66
C ASN A 255 26.51 -11.67 20.22
N TYR A 256 27.27 -12.74 19.96
CA TYR A 256 27.67 -13.14 18.61
C TYR A 256 26.46 -13.52 17.75
N ASP A 257 25.55 -14.37 18.24
CA ASP A 257 24.36 -14.80 17.50
C ASP A 257 23.46 -13.60 17.16
N ASP A 258 23.31 -12.64 18.07
CA ASP A 258 22.56 -11.39 17.84
C ASP A 258 23.26 -10.46 16.85
N ALA A 259 24.59 -10.33 16.93
CA ALA A 259 25.36 -9.56 15.96
C ALA A 259 25.29 -10.17 14.55
N LEU A 260 25.28 -11.50 14.45
CA LEU A 260 25.13 -12.23 13.18
C LEU A 260 23.78 -11.94 12.54
N LYS A 261 22.69 -12.03 13.31
CA LYS A 261 21.34 -11.67 12.82
C LYS A 261 21.27 -10.23 12.31
N LYS A 262 21.88 -9.27 13.04
CA LYS A 262 21.92 -7.86 12.63
C LYS A 262 22.71 -7.66 11.34
N ALA A 263 23.86 -8.33 11.19
CA ALA A 263 24.68 -8.27 9.98
C ALA A 263 23.93 -8.84 8.75
N LEU A 264 23.29 -10.00 8.88
CA LEU A 264 22.47 -10.59 7.81
C LEU A 264 21.31 -9.69 7.39
N LYS A 265 20.66 -9.02 8.36
CA LYS A 265 19.60 -8.05 8.07
C LYS A 265 20.14 -6.83 7.31
N ALA A 266 21.27 -6.28 7.74
CA ALA A 266 21.91 -5.15 7.08
C ALA A 266 22.38 -5.49 5.66
N GLU A 267 22.90 -6.70 5.45
CA GLU A 267 23.25 -7.23 4.11
C GLU A 267 22.04 -7.27 3.18
N ALA A 268 20.89 -7.77 3.66
CA ALA A 268 19.67 -7.80 2.87
C ALA A 268 19.18 -6.40 2.47
N ILE A 269 19.30 -5.41 3.37
CA ILE A 269 18.95 -4.00 3.11
C ILE A 269 19.90 -3.42 2.06
N TYR A 270 21.21 -3.63 2.20
CA TYR A 270 22.21 -3.22 1.23
C TYR A 270 21.91 -3.80 -0.17
N ASN A 271 21.68 -5.11 -0.27
CA ASN A 271 21.40 -5.77 -1.55
C ASN A 271 20.13 -5.24 -2.22
N LYS A 272 19.10 -4.94 -1.43
CA LYS A 272 17.88 -4.29 -1.94
C LYS A 272 18.15 -2.86 -2.44
N ALA A 273 18.93 -2.07 -1.69
CA ALA A 273 19.32 -0.72 -2.10
C ALA A 273 20.16 -0.73 -3.39
N LEU A 274 21.08 -1.70 -3.53
CA LEU A 274 21.90 -1.88 -4.72
C LEU A 274 21.05 -2.22 -5.95
N ALA A 275 20.04 -3.09 -5.80
CA ALA A 275 19.12 -3.41 -6.88
C ALA A 275 18.29 -2.20 -7.32
N LEU A 276 17.81 -1.40 -6.37
CA LEU A 276 17.07 -0.15 -6.65
C LEU A 276 17.95 0.89 -7.36
N TYR A 277 19.20 1.05 -6.93
CA TYR A 277 20.16 1.91 -7.62
C TYR A 277 20.39 1.46 -9.07
N LYS A 278 20.63 0.15 -9.30
CA LYS A 278 20.81 -0.40 -10.65
C LYS A 278 19.58 -0.16 -11.53
N ALA A 279 18.37 -0.34 -10.98
CA ALA A 279 17.13 -0.08 -11.69
C ALA A 279 16.96 1.40 -12.07
N ALA A 280 17.19 2.31 -11.12
CA ALA A 280 17.14 3.75 -11.37
C ALA A 280 18.19 4.18 -12.41
N TYR A 281 19.41 3.65 -12.30
CA TYR A 281 20.49 3.93 -13.25
C TYR A 281 20.11 3.50 -14.67
N ASN A 282 19.67 2.25 -14.84
CA ASN A 282 19.25 1.73 -16.15
C ASN A 282 18.06 2.51 -16.73
N LYS A 283 17.10 2.91 -15.87
CA LYS A 283 15.97 3.77 -16.27
C LYS A 283 16.45 5.13 -16.77
N ALA A 284 17.42 5.75 -16.09
CA ALA A 284 17.99 7.03 -16.51
C ALA A 284 18.71 6.93 -17.85
N VAL A 285 19.56 5.91 -18.04
CA VAL A 285 20.26 5.65 -19.30
C VAL A 285 19.28 5.38 -20.44
N ALA A 286 18.25 4.55 -20.21
CA ALA A 286 17.20 4.30 -21.19
C ALA A 286 16.40 5.56 -21.54
N GLY A 287 16.25 6.49 -20.59
CA GLY A 287 15.66 7.82 -20.80
C GLY A 287 16.59 8.85 -21.45
N GLY A 288 17.75 8.42 -21.97
CA GLY A 288 18.68 9.28 -22.71
C GLY A 288 19.50 10.23 -21.83
N VAL A 289 19.63 9.94 -20.54
CA VAL A 289 20.58 10.64 -19.65
C VAL A 289 21.99 10.12 -19.94
N ASP A 290 22.95 11.03 -20.12
CA ASP A 290 24.37 10.68 -20.25
C ASP A 290 24.87 10.02 -18.95
N PRO A 291 25.38 8.77 -19.01
CA PRO A 291 26.00 8.08 -17.89
C PRO A 291 27.05 8.89 -17.11
N SER A 292 27.75 9.83 -17.75
CA SER A 292 28.78 10.66 -17.12
C SER A 292 28.21 11.64 -16.08
N LEU A 293 26.92 11.96 -16.17
CA LEU A 293 26.21 12.84 -15.23
C LEU A 293 25.63 12.08 -14.03
N LEU A 294 25.67 10.75 -14.06
CA LEU A 294 25.13 9.90 -13.02
C LEU A 294 26.18 9.63 -11.95
N PRO A 295 25.78 9.56 -10.67
CA PRO A 295 26.72 9.26 -9.60
C PRO A 295 27.33 7.88 -9.79
N HIS A 296 28.67 7.82 -9.83
CA HIS A 296 29.42 6.57 -9.90
C HIS A 296 29.24 5.74 -8.63
N VAL A 297 29.22 4.41 -8.78
CA VAL A 297 29.36 3.46 -7.69
C VAL A 297 30.67 2.70 -7.90
N VAL A 298 31.52 2.68 -6.88
CA VAL A 298 32.67 1.78 -6.85
C VAL A 298 32.11 0.37 -6.74
N THR A 299 32.30 -0.43 -7.79
CA THR A 299 31.86 -1.84 -7.85
C THR A 299 32.79 -2.75 -7.06
N SER A 300 33.27 -2.32 -5.89
CA SER A 300 33.83 -3.25 -4.93
C SER A 300 32.66 -4.05 -4.38
N ASP A 301 32.44 -5.24 -4.96
CA ASP A 301 31.54 -6.25 -4.45
C ASP A 301 31.81 -6.43 -2.94
N PRO A 302 30.89 -6.00 -2.05
CA PRO A 302 31.14 -6.07 -0.61
C PRO A 302 31.05 -7.50 -0.08
N LEU A 303 30.68 -8.46 -0.93
CA LEU A 303 30.85 -9.88 -0.68
C LEU A 303 32.34 -10.25 -0.80
N ASP A 304 33.16 -9.79 0.15
CA ASP A 304 34.24 -10.64 0.62
C ASP A 304 33.56 -11.81 1.37
N PRO A 305 33.59 -13.06 0.88
CA PRO A 305 32.87 -14.21 1.45
C PRO A 305 33.41 -14.67 2.82
N LYS A 306 34.11 -13.81 3.55
CA LYS A 306 34.81 -14.13 4.80
C LYS A 306 33.96 -13.93 6.06
N LEU A 307 32.72 -14.38 6.04
CA LEU A 307 31.99 -14.70 7.26
C LEU A 307 31.70 -16.19 7.31
N LYS A 308 32.77 -16.98 7.30
CA LYS A 308 32.68 -18.40 7.63
C LYS A 308 32.23 -18.53 9.09
N SER A 309 31.23 -19.37 9.34
CA SER A 309 30.89 -19.83 10.68
C SER A 309 32.13 -20.39 11.37
N ILE A 310 32.31 -20.14 12.67
CA ILE A 310 33.38 -20.78 13.45
C ILE A 310 33.10 -22.29 13.52
N PRO A 311 33.88 -23.16 12.85
CA PRO A 311 33.64 -24.60 12.91
C PRO A 311 33.76 -25.08 14.36
N GLY A 312 32.82 -25.90 14.83
CA GLY A 312 32.87 -26.56 16.15
C GLY A 312 32.39 -25.74 17.36
N MET A 313 32.10 -24.44 17.23
CA MET A 313 31.66 -23.62 18.38
C MET A 313 30.30 -24.07 18.96
N ASN A 314 29.35 -24.42 18.09
CA ASN A 314 28.00 -24.82 18.52
C ASN A 314 27.97 -26.18 19.25
N GLU A 315 28.75 -27.16 18.77
CA GLU A 315 28.84 -28.48 19.39
C GLU A 315 29.50 -28.41 20.76
N ALA A 316 30.62 -27.68 20.87
CA ALA A 316 31.31 -27.46 22.13
C ALA A 316 30.40 -26.74 23.15
N TYR A 317 29.63 -25.76 22.69
CA TYR A 317 28.68 -25.04 23.54
C TYR A 317 27.53 -25.93 24.03
N ALA A 318 26.93 -26.72 23.14
CA ALA A 318 25.86 -27.65 23.48
C ALA A 318 26.34 -28.68 24.52
N SER A 319 27.54 -29.25 24.34
CA SER A 319 28.17 -30.16 25.29
C SER A 319 28.37 -29.49 26.66
N ALA A 320 28.94 -28.29 26.70
CA ALA A 320 29.16 -27.54 27.94
C ALA A 320 27.86 -27.23 28.70
N MET A 321 26.79 -26.88 27.98
CA MET A 321 25.47 -26.57 28.55
C MET A 321 24.69 -27.80 29.06
N ASN A 322 25.11 -29.00 28.67
CA ASN A 322 24.57 -30.27 29.18
C ASN A 322 25.36 -30.82 30.38
N SER A 323 26.54 -30.25 30.67
CA SER A 323 27.36 -30.61 31.84
C SER A 323 26.74 -30.19 33.19
N LYS A 324 27.31 -30.65 34.31
CA LYS A 324 26.91 -30.24 35.67
C LYS A 324 26.93 -28.72 35.84
N PHE A 325 27.98 -28.07 35.35
CA PHE A 325 28.10 -26.60 35.37
C PHE A 325 27.10 -25.92 34.44
N GLY A 326 26.78 -26.52 33.30
CA GLY A 326 25.74 -26.01 32.39
C GLY A 326 24.36 -25.98 33.03
N LYS A 327 24.02 -27.01 33.82
CA LYS A 327 22.77 -27.04 34.60
C LYS A 327 22.74 -25.96 35.69
N GLU A 328 23.85 -25.74 36.38
CA GLU A 328 23.99 -24.67 37.39
C GLU A 328 23.83 -23.27 36.76
N VAL A 329 24.48 -23.03 35.62
CA VAL A 329 24.34 -21.75 34.89
C VAL A 329 22.89 -21.55 34.46
N LYS A 330 22.22 -22.57 33.91
CA LYS A 330 20.78 -22.50 33.55
C LYS A 330 19.92 -22.14 34.76
N ALA A 331 20.11 -22.81 35.90
CA ALA A 331 19.35 -22.57 37.12
C ALA A 331 19.55 -21.13 37.66
N ASN A 332 20.78 -20.63 37.64
CA ASN A 332 21.07 -19.26 38.08
C ASN A 332 20.51 -18.19 37.14
N THR A 333 20.49 -18.46 35.83
CA THR A 333 19.91 -17.55 34.83
C THR A 333 18.38 -17.46 34.99
N GLN A 334 17.72 -18.56 35.37
CA GLN A 334 16.28 -18.59 35.63
C GLN A 334 15.91 -17.78 36.88
N LYS A 335 16.62 -17.98 38.00
CA LYS A 335 16.45 -17.16 39.22
C LYS A 335 16.62 -15.66 38.97
N GLY A 336 17.58 -15.26 38.14
CA GLY A 336 17.80 -13.85 37.78
C GLY A 336 16.66 -13.21 36.97
N LYS A 337 15.95 -14.00 36.15
CA LYS A 337 14.74 -13.54 35.43
C LYS A 337 13.54 -13.39 36.36
N ASP A 338 13.36 -14.34 37.28
CA ASP A 338 12.27 -14.30 38.27
C ASP A 338 12.42 -13.10 39.22
N THR A 339 13.66 -12.77 39.58
CA THR A 339 13.95 -11.61 40.46
C THR A 339 13.75 -10.26 39.74
N LYS A 340 14.05 -10.17 38.43
CA LYS A 340 13.75 -8.98 37.61
C LYS A 340 12.26 -8.80 37.37
N ALA A 341 11.51 -9.89 37.18
CA ALA A 341 10.05 -9.85 37.06
C ALA A 341 9.39 -9.37 38.37
N SER A 342 9.86 -9.83 39.54
CA SER A 342 9.38 -9.35 40.83
C SER A 342 9.78 -7.89 41.13
N ALA A 343 10.93 -7.41 40.63
CA ALA A 343 11.33 -6.01 40.77
C ALA A 343 10.50 -5.06 39.87
N GLN A 344 10.08 -5.50 38.67
CA GLN A 344 9.14 -4.74 37.83
C GLN A 344 7.72 -4.72 38.42
N GLN A 345 7.28 -5.77 39.13
CA GLN A 345 6.00 -5.76 39.83
C GLN A 345 5.99 -4.81 41.04
N ASN A 346 7.10 -4.69 41.79
CA ASN A 346 7.18 -3.75 42.92
C ASN A 346 7.29 -2.27 42.50
N ASN A 347 7.82 -1.96 41.31
CA ASN A 347 7.83 -0.58 40.81
C ASN A 347 6.46 -0.12 40.29
N ASN A 348 5.57 -1.05 39.91
CA ASN A 348 4.18 -0.72 39.57
C ASN A 348 3.25 -0.62 40.79
N ALA A 349 3.65 -1.14 41.96
CA ALA A 349 2.86 -1.05 43.19
C ALA A 349 3.07 0.28 43.95
N ASN A 350 4.23 0.93 43.82
CA ASN A 350 4.50 2.22 44.49
C ASN A 350 4.09 3.46 43.66
N GLY A 351 3.66 3.30 42.40
CA GLY A 351 3.16 4.40 41.57
C GLY A 351 1.67 4.70 41.71
N ALA A 352 0.90 3.85 42.42
CA ALA A 352 -0.56 3.97 42.53
C ALA A 352 -1.04 4.58 43.87
N ALA A 353 -0.13 4.98 44.77
CA ALA A 353 -0.46 5.53 46.09
C ALA A 353 -0.05 7.00 46.31
N ALA A 354 0.26 7.73 45.23
CA ALA A 354 0.50 9.18 45.26
C ALA A 354 -0.33 9.86 44.16
N GLY A 355 -1.65 9.87 44.35
CA GLY A 355 -2.59 10.44 43.39
C GLY A 355 -4.04 10.07 43.70
N ALA A 356 -4.50 10.35 44.92
CA ALA A 356 -5.91 10.46 45.28
C ALA A 356 -6.06 11.51 46.37
#